data_AF-A0A239ZKH6-F1
#
_entry.id   AF-A0A239ZKH6-F1
#
_cell.length_a   1.000
_cell.length_b   1.000
_cell.length_c   1.000
_cell.angle_alpha   90.00
_cell.angle_beta   90.00
_cell.angle_gamma   90.00
#
_symmetry.space_group_name_H-M   'P 1'
#
loop_
_entity.id
_entity.type
_entity.pdbx_description
1 polymer ?
#
loop_
_entity_poly.entity_id
_entity_poly.type
_entity_poly.pdbx_seq_one_letter_code
_entity_poly.pdbx_strand_id
1 'polypeptide(L)' 'MRKVISLLLIAGILPVIATNLSGELVNLAGVLWILSILLFVIAVYMAYKEYMNAQHKTKISNK' A
#
# COMPACT_ATOMS: atom_id res chain seq x y z
N MET A 1 -1.36 -12.12 -1.94
CA MET A 1 -2.74 -11.57 -2.04
C MET A 1 -3.29 -10.98 -0.74
N ARG A 2 -3.65 -11.77 0.30
CA ARG A 2 -4.35 -11.24 1.51
C ARG A 2 -3.61 -10.10 2.22
N LYS A 3 -2.27 -10.20 2.31
CA LYS A 3 -1.40 -9.18 2.93
C LYS A 3 -1.39 -7.85 2.16
N VAL A 4 -1.39 -7.91 0.83
CA VAL A 4 -1.40 -6.72 -0.05
C VAL A 4 -2.71 -5.95 0.10
N ILE A 5 -3.83 -6.68 0.17
CA ILE A 5 -5.17 -6.09 0.36
C ILE A 5 -5.25 -5.41 1.74
N SER A 6 -4.77 -6.03 2.81
CA SER A 6 -4.75 -5.41 4.14
C SER A 6 -3.88 -4.14 4.18
N LEU A 7 -2.73 -4.14 3.49
CA LEU A 7 -1.86 -2.96 3.37
C LEU A 7 -2.53 -1.82 2.60
N LEU A 8 -3.24 -2.12 1.52
CA LEU A 8 -3.99 -1.14 0.74
C LEU A 8 -5.14 -0.51 1.53
N LEU A 9 -5.87 -1.31 2.32
CA LEU A 9 -6.95 -0.80 3.16
C LEU A 9 -6.43 0.17 4.24
N ILE A 10 -5.33 -0.18 4.89
CA ILE A 10 -4.68 0.68 5.88
C ILE A 10 -4.17 1.96 5.21
N ALA A 11 -3.46 1.83 4.09
CA ALA A 11 -2.97 2.98 3.33
C ALA A 11 -4.09 3.92 2.88
N GLY A 12 -5.28 3.41 2.53
CA GLY A 12 -6.42 4.26 2.15
C GLY A 12 -7.06 5.01 3.32
N ILE A 13 -7.03 4.45 4.53
CA ILE A 13 -7.66 5.05 5.72
C ILE A 13 -6.76 6.12 6.36
N LEU A 14 -5.43 6.00 6.27
CA LEU A 14 -4.50 6.98 6.85
C LEU A 14 -4.72 8.43 6.36
N PRO A 15 -4.88 8.71 5.05
CA PRO A 15 -5.19 10.05 4.54
C PRO A 15 -6.55 10.57 4.99
N VAL A 16 -7.55 9.69 5.11
CA VAL A 16 -8.88 10.06 5.61
C VAL A 16 -8.80 10.52 7.06
N ILE A 17 -8.01 9.83 7.89
CA ILE A 17 -7.73 10.28 9.25
C ILE A 17 -6.97 11.60 9.21
N ALA A 18 -5.89 11.71 8.42
CA ALA A 18 -5.06 12.90 8.34
C ALA A 18 -5.83 14.17 7.92
N THR A 19 -6.83 14.03 7.04
CA THR A 19 -7.68 15.14 6.59
C THR A 19 -8.75 15.55 7.61
N ASN A 20 -9.08 14.67 8.57
CA ASN A 20 -10.02 14.96 9.66
C ASN A 20 -9.33 15.46 10.95
N LEU A 21 -8.00 15.52 10.98
CA LEU A 21 -7.26 16.07 12.12
C LEU A 21 -7.41 17.59 12.19
N SER A 22 -7.58 18.13 13.41
CA SER A 22 -7.69 19.57 13.65
C SER A 22 -6.44 20.32 13.22
N GLY A 23 -6.59 21.58 12.81
CA GLY A 23 -5.51 22.41 12.26
C GLY A 23 -4.26 22.58 13.15
N GLU A 24 -4.37 22.37 14.47
CA GLU A 24 -3.21 22.36 15.37
C GLU A 24 -2.26 21.15 15.16
N LEU A 25 -2.73 20.09 14.49
CA LEU A 25 -1.98 18.86 14.23
C LEU A 25 -1.55 18.73 12.76
N VAL A 26 -1.41 19.84 12.03
CA VAL A 26 -0.97 19.86 10.61
C VAL A 26 0.33 19.10 10.38
N ASN A 27 1.29 19.17 11.31
CA ASN A 27 2.52 18.39 11.21
C ASN A 27 2.26 16.88 11.28
N LEU A 28 1.37 16.44 12.17
CA LEU A 28 1.01 15.03 12.29
C LEU A 28 0.23 14.56 11.05
N ALA A 29 -0.69 15.38 10.55
CA ALA A 29 -1.41 15.11 9.30
C ALA A 29 -0.44 14.94 8.12
N GLY A 30 0.57 15.81 8.00
CA GLY A 30 1.63 15.69 6.99
C GLY A 30 2.42 14.38 7.10
N VAL A 31 2.78 13.98 8.33
CA VAL A 31 3.46 12.69 8.57
C VAL A 31 2.58 11.49 8.17
N LEU A 32 1.28 11.52 8.48
CA LEU A 32 0.34 10.46 8.08
C LEU A 32 0.22 10.35 6.55
N TRP A 33 0.23 11.48 5.83
CA TRP A 33 0.23 11.49 4.37
C TRP A 33 1.50 10.85 3.80
N ILE A 34 2.67 11.18 4.34
CA ILE A 34 3.94 10.59 3.93
C ILE A 34 3.95 9.08 4.18
N LEU A 35 3.48 8.63 5.35
CA LEU A 35 3.37 7.20 5.69
C LEU A 35 2.40 6.47 4.76
N SER A 36 1.27 7.10 4.42
CA SER A 36 0.33 6.54 3.46
C SER A 36 0.95 6.31 2.09
N ILE A 37 1.67 7.31 1.56
CA ILE A 37 2.35 7.21 0.26
C ILE A 37 3.39 6.08 0.31
N LEU A 38 4.19 6.01 1.38
CA LEU A 38 5.19 4.98 1.55
C LEU A 38 4.58 3.58 1.56
N LEU A 39 3.50 3.37 2.32
CA LEU A 39 2.77 2.09 2.37
C LEU A 39 2.19 1.72 1.01
N PHE A 40 1.69 2.71 0.26
CA PHE A 40 1.16 2.50 -1.08
C PHE A 40 2.24 2.00 -2.05
N VAL A 41 3.43 2.64 -2.06
CA VAL A 41 4.56 2.23 -2.89
C VAL A 41 5.00 0.79 -2.56
N ILE A 42 5.08 0.44 -1.28
CA ILE A 42 5.42 -0.92 -0.84
C ILE A 42 4.36 -1.93 -1.32
N ALA A 43 3.08 -1.60 -1.20
CA ALA A 43 2.00 -2.47 -1.65
C ALA A 43 2.07 -2.72 -3.16
N VAL A 44 2.31 -1.68 -3.96
CA VAL A 44 2.50 -1.78 -5.43
C VAL A 44 3.70 -2.66 -5.77
N TYR A 45 4.85 -2.46 -5.10
CA TYR A 45 6.04 -3.27 -5.32
C TYR A 45 5.79 -4.75 -5.02
N MET A 46 5.13 -5.07 -3.90
CA MET A 46 4.79 -6.45 -3.57
C MET A 46 3.81 -7.06 -4.57
N ALA A 47 2.80 -6.31 -4.99
CA ALA A 47 1.84 -6.76 -6.00
C ALA A 47 2.53 -7.08 -7.33
N TYR A 48 3.43 -6.20 -7.78
CA TYR A 48 4.21 -6.42 -9.00
C TYR A 48 5.11 -7.66 -8.90
N LYS A 49 5.80 -7.83 -7.77
CA LYS A 49 6.62 -9.03 -7.51
C LYS A 49 5.79 -10.31 -7.50
N GLU A 50 4.61 -10.29 -6.87
CA GLU A 50 3.71 -11.45 -6.82
C GLU A 50 3.15 -11.77 -8.22
N TYR A 51 2.83 -10.76 -9.03
CA TYR A 51 2.43 -10.93 -10.43
C TYR A 51 3.52 -11.59 -11.28
N MET A 52 4.76 -11.10 -11.21
CA MET A 52 5.89 -11.67 -11.96
C MET A 52 6.18 -13.12 -11.55
N ASN A 53 6.10 -13.43 -10.26
CA ASN A 53 6.27 -14.80 -9.75
C ASN A 53 5.14 -15.74 -10.23
N ALA A 54 3.90 -15.24 -10.28
CA ALA A 54 2.77 -16.01 -10.79
C ALA A 54 2.96 -16.34 -12.28
N GLN A 55 3.40 -15.36 -13.10
CA GLN A 55 3.69 -15.56 -14.52
C GLN A 55 4.87 -16.53 -14.78
N HIS A 56 5.86 -16.55 -13.89
CA HIS A 56 6.98 -17.50 -14.00
C HIS A 56 6.54 -18.94 -13.68
N LYS A 57 5.67 -19.15 -12.68
CA LYS A 57 5.13 -20.48 -12.35
C LYS A 57 4.25 -21.05 -13.46
N THR A 58 3.43 -20.23 -14.11
CA THR A 58 2.56 -20.67 -15.22
C THR A 58 3.37 -21.10 -16.44
N LYS A 59 4.50 -20.44 -16.74
CA LYS A 59 5.40 -20.84 -17.83
C LYS A 59 6.08 -22.19 -17.61
N ILE A 60 6.44 -22.53 -16.37
CA ILE A 60 7.10 -23.81 -16.05
C ILE A 60 6.09 -24.96 -16.05
N SER A 61 4.85 -24.73 -15.62
CA SER A 61 3.81 -25.77 -15.57
C SER A 61 3.27 -26.20 -16.94
N ASN A 62 3.51 -25.41 -18.00
CA ASN A 62 3.02 -25.66 -19.36
C ASN A 62 4.10 -26.27 -20.28
N LYS A 63 5.24 -26.69 -19.71
CA LYS A 63 6.37 -27.30 -20.43
C LYS A 63 6.60 -28.71 -19.93
#